data_AF-A0A2T4GZK0-F1
#
_entry.id   AF-A0A2T4GZK0-F1
#
_cell.length_a   1.000
_cell.length_b   1.000
_cell.length_c   1.000
_cell.angle_alpha   90.00
_cell.angle_beta   90.00
_cell.angle_gamma   90.00
#
_symmetry.space_group_name_H-M   'P 1'
#
loop_
_entity.id
_entity.type
_entity.pdbx_description
1 polymer ?
#
loop_
_entity_poly.entity_id
_entity_poly.type
_entity_poly.pdbx_seq_one_letter_code
_entity_poly.pdbx_strand_id
1 'polypeptide(L)'
;MSGKLAEDFAVFRIAEEGQVARLQALSCQIQELVDKYDDAVRDLESERVARRITQQDADESRAKYEELQQSMERSSFVLVLIDADADSYIFKDEYYAASDGGTKASLDLRDRVRSFLQANRPDLSDYPIIIKAYANEAGLSHFLVSSGIIKAPRDLVEFAKDFTQASEYTDFLLVGSGKDRADKKIQALVENFVVFVSKASRWRIFLKPRLCGTWHHRPSH
;
A
#
# COMPACT_ATOMS: atom_id res chain seq x y z
N MET A 1 61.50 -75.32 -47.31
CA MET A 1 60.31 -75.53 -46.45
C MET A 1 60.34 -74.66 -45.19
N SER A 2 61.46 -74.58 -44.46
CA SER A 2 61.56 -73.80 -43.20
C SER A 2 61.35 -72.28 -43.33
N GLY A 3 61.94 -71.61 -44.34
CA GLY A 3 61.84 -70.14 -44.48
C GLY A 3 60.44 -69.60 -44.81
N LYS A 4 59.67 -70.33 -45.63
CA LYS A 4 58.32 -69.92 -46.03
C LYS A 4 57.31 -70.00 -44.89
N LEU A 5 57.46 -71.03 -44.03
CA LEU A 5 56.66 -71.19 -42.82
C LEU A 5 56.91 -70.05 -41.81
N ALA A 6 58.16 -69.56 -41.72
CA ALA A 6 58.51 -68.46 -40.84
C ALA A 6 57.94 -67.11 -41.32
N GLU A 7 57.91 -66.87 -42.63
CA GLU A 7 57.24 -65.70 -43.23
C GLU A 7 55.72 -65.73 -43.00
N ASP A 8 55.07 -66.86 -43.27
CA ASP A 8 53.62 -67.00 -43.08
C ASP A 8 53.22 -66.81 -41.60
N PHE A 9 54.03 -67.29 -40.67
CA PHE A 9 53.83 -67.10 -39.22
C PHE A 9 54.03 -65.64 -38.80
N ALA A 10 54.99 -64.92 -39.40
CA ALA A 10 55.20 -63.50 -39.14
C ALA A 10 54.05 -62.63 -39.66
N VAL A 11 53.52 -62.93 -40.85
CA VAL A 11 52.35 -62.24 -41.42
C VAL A 11 51.11 -62.49 -40.56
N PHE A 12 50.90 -63.74 -40.11
CA PHE A 12 49.80 -64.08 -39.20
C PHE A 12 49.89 -63.29 -37.89
N ARG A 13 51.08 -63.22 -37.28
CA ARG A 13 51.29 -62.47 -36.04
C ARG A 13 50.98 -60.98 -36.19
N ILE A 14 51.40 -60.36 -37.30
CA ILE A 14 51.10 -58.94 -37.58
C ILE A 14 49.60 -58.72 -37.75
N ALA A 15 48.90 -59.64 -38.43
CA ALA A 15 47.45 -59.56 -38.60
C ALA A 15 46.69 -59.72 -37.28
N GLU A 16 47.13 -60.63 -36.40
CA GLU A 16 46.56 -60.85 -35.08
C GLU A 16 46.82 -59.64 -34.16
N GLU A 17 48.04 -59.11 -34.14
CA GLU A 17 48.39 -57.86 -33.42
C GLU A 17 47.50 -56.69 -33.91
N GLY A 18 47.26 -56.59 -35.21
CA GLY A 18 46.36 -55.58 -35.80
C GLY A 18 44.88 -55.78 -35.42
N GLN A 19 44.41 -57.01 -35.31
CA GLN A 19 43.06 -57.31 -34.81
C GLN A 19 42.91 -56.96 -33.32
N VAL A 20 43.89 -57.34 -32.50
CA VAL A 20 43.91 -57.02 -31.07
C VAL A 20 43.90 -55.51 -30.85
N ALA A 21 44.71 -54.76 -31.60
CA ALA A 21 44.73 -53.30 -31.52
C ALA A 21 43.38 -52.67 -31.88
N ARG A 22 42.68 -53.17 -32.90
CA ARG A 22 41.33 -52.70 -33.26
C ARG A 22 40.29 -53.01 -32.19
N LEU A 23 40.34 -54.21 -31.61
CA LEU A 23 39.44 -54.61 -30.52
C LEU A 23 39.67 -53.77 -29.26
N GLN A 24 40.93 -53.49 -28.92
CA GLN A 24 41.27 -52.59 -27.81
C GLN A 24 40.79 -51.17 -28.06
N ALA A 25 41.01 -50.62 -29.26
CA ALA A 25 40.52 -49.29 -29.62
C ALA A 25 38.99 -49.20 -29.54
N LEU A 26 38.27 -50.22 -30.02
CA LEU A 26 36.82 -50.29 -29.90
C LEU A 26 36.37 -50.39 -28.44
N SER A 27 37.06 -51.19 -27.62
CA SER A 27 36.77 -51.31 -26.19
C SER A 27 36.94 -49.97 -25.47
N CYS A 28 38.00 -49.21 -25.80
CA CYS A 28 38.19 -47.87 -25.25
C CYS A 28 37.07 -46.92 -25.67
N GLN A 29 36.66 -46.94 -26.94
CA GLN A 29 35.56 -46.11 -27.43
C GLN A 29 34.23 -46.42 -26.75
N ILE A 30 33.93 -47.72 -26.53
CA ILE A 30 32.72 -48.14 -25.81
C ILE A 30 32.78 -47.64 -24.37
N GLN A 31 33.92 -47.79 -23.70
CA GLN A 31 34.07 -47.31 -22.33
C GLN A 31 33.86 -45.79 -22.23
N GLU A 32 34.48 -45.01 -23.12
CA GLU A 32 34.26 -43.56 -23.16
C GLU A 32 32.79 -43.19 -23.43
N LEU A 33 32.09 -43.95 -24.27
CA LEU A 33 30.67 -43.72 -24.54
C LEU A 33 29.80 -44.05 -23.33
N VAL A 34 30.12 -45.12 -22.60
CA VAL A 34 29.43 -45.49 -21.36
C VAL A 34 29.64 -44.42 -20.31
N ASP A 35 30.88 -43.95 -20.12
CA ASP A 35 31.19 -42.91 -19.14
C ASP A 35 30.44 -41.60 -19.45
N LYS A 36 30.43 -41.18 -20.72
CA LYS A 36 29.66 -40.00 -21.18
C LYS A 36 28.15 -40.16 -21.01
N TYR A 37 27.63 -41.37 -21.22
CA TYR A 37 26.21 -41.65 -21.04
C TYR A 37 25.83 -41.56 -19.55
N ASP A 38 26.63 -42.16 -18.67
CA ASP A 38 26.40 -42.13 -17.23
C ASP A 38 26.46 -40.70 -16.67
N ASP A 39 27.43 -39.90 -17.11
CA ASP A 39 27.51 -38.50 -16.72
C ASP A 39 26.30 -37.70 -17.21
N ALA A 40 25.87 -37.89 -18.47
CA ALA A 40 24.68 -37.24 -19.00
C ALA A 40 23.39 -37.63 -18.24
N VAL A 41 23.28 -38.88 -17.79
CA VAL A 41 22.15 -39.34 -16.97
C VAL A 41 22.16 -38.65 -15.59
N ARG A 42 23.32 -38.57 -14.93
CA ARG A 42 23.45 -37.89 -13.63
C ARG A 42 23.14 -36.40 -13.72
N ASP A 43 23.60 -35.73 -14.77
CA ASP A 43 23.30 -34.32 -15.01
C ASP A 43 21.80 -34.11 -15.24
N LEU A 44 21.17 -34.96 -16.05
CA LEU A 44 19.73 -34.89 -16.31
C LEU A 44 18.90 -35.10 -15.04
N GLU A 45 19.29 -36.05 -14.18
CA GLU A 45 18.62 -36.28 -12.90
C GLU A 45 18.78 -35.09 -11.96
N SER A 46 19.98 -34.51 -11.87
CA SER A 46 20.28 -33.33 -11.06
C SER A 46 19.45 -32.14 -11.51
N GLU A 47 19.38 -31.87 -12.82
CA GLU A 47 18.56 -30.81 -13.41
C GLU A 47 17.06 -31.02 -13.15
N ARG A 48 16.57 -32.27 -13.22
CA ARG A 48 15.17 -32.58 -12.89
C ARG A 48 14.84 -32.31 -11.43
N VAL A 49 15.77 -32.59 -10.51
CA VAL A 49 15.60 -32.29 -9.09
C VAL A 49 15.63 -30.78 -8.87
N ALA A 50 16.64 -30.09 -9.40
CA ALA A 50 16.77 -28.64 -9.31
C ALA A 50 15.51 -27.93 -9.83
N ARG A 51 15.04 -28.31 -11.02
CA ARG A 51 13.82 -27.74 -11.61
C ARG A 51 12.59 -27.92 -10.73
N ARG A 52 12.42 -29.08 -10.10
CA ARG A 52 11.29 -29.33 -9.18
C ARG A 52 11.35 -28.44 -7.96
N ILE A 53 12.54 -28.31 -7.35
CA ILE A 53 12.75 -27.45 -6.18
C ILE A 53 12.51 -25.99 -6.55
N THR A 54 13.11 -25.50 -7.63
CA THR A 54 12.92 -24.11 -8.08
C THR A 54 11.47 -23.80 -8.43
N GLN A 55 10.74 -24.75 -9.04
CA GLN A 55 9.32 -24.56 -9.32
C GLN A 55 8.52 -24.48 -8.01
N GLN A 56 8.80 -25.38 -7.06
CA GLN A 56 8.16 -25.34 -5.75
C GLN A 56 8.46 -24.04 -5.00
N ASP A 57 9.72 -23.60 -4.97
CA ASP A 57 10.12 -22.34 -4.34
C ASP A 57 9.44 -21.13 -5.00
N ALA A 58 9.31 -21.14 -6.33
CA ALA A 58 8.62 -20.09 -7.07
C ALA A 58 7.12 -20.07 -6.73
N ASP A 59 6.48 -21.24 -6.66
CA ASP A 59 5.06 -21.36 -6.30
C ASP A 59 4.81 -20.93 -4.85
N GLU A 60 5.69 -21.33 -3.91
CA GLU A 60 5.64 -20.90 -2.51
C GLU A 60 5.86 -19.39 -2.35
N SER A 61 6.84 -18.83 -3.07
CA SER A 61 7.12 -17.39 -3.06
C SER A 61 5.94 -16.60 -3.62
N ARG A 62 5.33 -17.09 -4.69
CA ARG A 62 4.13 -16.50 -5.29
C ARG A 62 2.94 -16.54 -4.33
N ALA A 63 2.69 -17.68 -3.68
CA ALA A 63 1.62 -17.80 -2.70
C ALA A 63 1.81 -16.83 -1.52
N LYS A 64 3.04 -16.70 -1.00
CA LYS A 64 3.37 -15.72 0.05
C LYS A 64 3.16 -14.28 -0.41
N TYR A 65 3.52 -13.97 -1.67
CA TYR A 65 3.31 -12.63 -2.23
C TYR A 65 1.82 -12.30 -2.36
N GLU A 66 1.01 -13.24 -2.87
CA GLU A 66 -0.43 -13.08 -3.00
C GLU A 66 -1.11 -12.92 -1.62
N GLU A 67 -0.68 -13.69 -0.60
CA GLU A 67 -1.16 -13.54 0.77
C GLU A 67 -0.80 -12.16 1.36
N LEU A 68 0.44 -11.72 1.18
CA LEU A 68 0.88 -10.41 1.66
C LEU A 68 0.11 -9.28 0.98
N GLN A 69 -0.09 -9.37 -0.34
CA GLN A 69 -0.85 -8.38 -1.10
C GLN A 69 -2.30 -8.30 -0.60
N GLN A 70 -2.97 -9.43 -0.40
CA GLN A 70 -4.33 -9.46 0.16
C GLN A 70 -4.39 -8.89 1.58
N SER A 71 -3.39 -9.17 2.41
CA SER A 71 -3.29 -8.61 3.77
C SER A 71 -3.12 -7.09 3.74
N MET A 72 -2.29 -6.58 2.82
CA MET A 72 -2.11 -5.15 2.62
C MET A 72 -3.38 -4.47 2.10
N GLU A 73 -4.07 -5.07 1.14
CA GLU A 73 -5.34 -4.54 0.61
C GLU A 73 -6.41 -4.45 1.71
N ARG A 74 -6.51 -5.47 2.58
CA ARG A 74 -7.46 -5.47 3.71
C ARG A 74 -7.11 -4.45 4.81
N SER A 75 -5.84 -4.07 4.93
CA SER A 75 -5.37 -3.14 5.96
C SER A 75 -5.17 -1.70 5.47
N SER A 76 -5.37 -1.45 4.18
CA SER A 76 -5.20 -0.13 3.58
C SER A 76 -6.47 0.72 3.73
N PHE A 77 -6.29 1.99 4.09
CA PHE A 77 -7.38 2.96 4.24
C PHE A 77 -6.90 4.38 3.93
N VAL A 78 -7.84 5.25 3.59
CA VAL A 78 -7.60 6.70 3.43
C VAL A 78 -7.95 7.39 4.74
N LEU A 79 -6.96 8.03 5.37
CA LEU A 79 -7.16 8.85 6.57
C LEU A 79 -7.28 10.33 6.20
N VAL A 80 -8.39 10.95 6.59
CA VAL A 80 -8.66 12.39 6.44
C VAL A 80 -8.63 13.04 7.81
N LEU A 81 -7.69 13.96 8.00
CA LEU A 81 -7.55 14.74 9.23
C LEU A 81 -8.01 16.18 8.96
N ILE A 82 -8.92 16.67 9.80
CA ILE A 82 -9.50 18.01 9.66
C ILE A 82 -9.28 18.78 10.96
N ASP A 83 -8.84 20.01 10.82
CA ASP A 83 -8.76 20.98 11.90
C ASP A 83 -10.03 21.84 11.91
N ALA A 84 -11.08 21.39 12.56
CA ALA A 84 -12.46 21.89 12.43
C ALA A 84 -12.77 23.16 13.25
N ASP A 85 -11.79 23.74 13.96
CA ASP A 85 -11.92 25.05 14.62
C ASP A 85 -11.12 26.17 13.93
N ALA A 86 -10.25 25.83 12.97
CA ALA A 86 -9.55 26.83 12.17
C ALA A 86 -10.52 27.54 11.22
N ASP A 87 -10.37 28.87 11.09
CA ASP A 87 -11.28 29.76 10.37
C ASP A 87 -11.61 29.31 8.93
N SER A 88 -10.68 28.63 8.26
CA SER A 88 -10.85 28.12 6.90
C SER A 88 -11.42 26.70 6.82
N TYR A 89 -11.79 26.06 7.94
CA TYR A 89 -12.20 24.65 8.04
C TYR A 89 -13.40 24.37 8.97
N ILE A 90 -14.08 25.41 9.43
CA ILE A 90 -15.38 25.31 10.12
C ILE A 90 -16.49 24.91 9.14
N PHE A 91 -17.33 23.93 9.52
CA PHE A 91 -18.46 23.47 8.71
C PHE A 91 -19.47 24.59 8.43
N LYS A 92 -20.30 24.43 7.39
CA LYS A 92 -21.35 25.42 7.10
C LYS A 92 -22.31 25.57 8.27
N ASP A 93 -22.75 26.81 8.53
CA ASP A 93 -23.73 27.16 9.55
C ASP A 93 -24.99 26.28 9.51
N GLU A 94 -25.42 25.87 8.31
CA GLU A 94 -26.57 24.99 8.07
C GLU A 94 -26.44 23.62 8.77
N TYR A 95 -25.22 23.08 8.87
CA TYR A 95 -24.96 21.83 9.58
C TYR A 95 -24.97 22.02 11.10
N TYR A 96 -24.60 23.19 11.61
CA TYR A 96 -24.68 23.46 13.05
C TYR A 96 -26.11 23.79 13.50
N ALA A 97 -26.91 24.39 12.62
CA ALA A 97 -28.28 24.79 12.91
C ALA A 97 -29.30 23.64 12.79
N ALA A 98 -28.98 22.58 12.03
CA ALA A 98 -29.85 21.43 11.83
C ALA A 98 -29.77 20.44 12.99
N SER A 99 -30.91 19.86 13.38
CA SER A 99 -31.00 18.88 14.48
C SER A 99 -30.25 17.58 14.21
N ASP A 100 -30.09 17.21 12.93
CA ASP A 100 -29.35 16.03 12.45
C ASP A 100 -28.07 16.45 11.68
N GLY A 101 -27.63 17.70 11.92
CA GLY A 101 -26.64 18.33 11.08
C GLY A 101 -25.23 17.73 11.22
N GLY A 102 -24.91 17.15 12.39
CA GLY A 102 -23.68 16.36 12.57
C GLY A 102 -23.65 15.15 11.65
N THR A 103 -24.75 14.40 11.59
CA THR A 103 -24.88 13.23 10.71
C THR A 103 -24.79 13.61 9.25
N LYS A 104 -25.51 14.67 8.82
CA LYS A 104 -25.44 15.18 7.45
C LYS A 104 -24.04 15.65 7.07
N ALA A 105 -23.37 16.40 7.96
CA ALA A 105 -22.01 16.86 7.72
C ALA A 105 -21.02 15.71 7.53
N SER A 106 -21.14 14.65 8.32
CA SER A 106 -20.30 13.45 8.23
C SER A 106 -20.49 12.73 6.88
N LEU A 107 -21.74 12.45 6.51
CA LEU A 107 -22.05 11.73 5.26
C LEU A 107 -21.66 12.55 4.02
N ASP A 108 -22.02 13.84 3.98
CA ASP A 108 -21.70 14.72 2.85
C ASP A 108 -20.19 14.89 2.67
N LEU A 109 -19.43 14.98 3.77
CA LEU A 109 -17.99 15.05 3.74
C LEU A 109 -17.38 13.77 3.17
N ARG A 110 -17.85 12.60 3.64
CA ARG A 110 -17.39 11.29 3.15
C ARG A 110 -17.64 11.12 1.65
N ASP A 111 -18.84 11.46 1.19
CA ASP A 111 -19.24 11.30 -0.22
C ASP A 111 -18.41 12.21 -1.14
N ARG A 112 -18.06 13.41 -0.65
CA ARG A 112 -17.18 14.32 -1.39
C ARG A 112 -15.72 13.91 -1.37
N VAL A 113 -15.20 13.36 -0.27
CA VAL A 113 -13.88 12.74 -0.26
C VAL A 113 -13.84 11.61 -1.27
N ARG A 114 -14.85 10.73 -1.29
CA ARG A 114 -14.96 9.65 -2.28
C ARG A 114 -14.98 10.17 -3.71
N SER A 115 -15.81 11.17 -4.00
CA SER A 115 -15.88 11.80 -5.32
C SER A 115 -14.53 12.44 -5.72
N PHE A 116 -13.84 13.07 -4.77
CA PHE A 116 -12.51 13.63 -4.99
C PHE A 116 -11.47 12.55 -5.32
N LEU A 117 -11.48 11.42 -4.61
CA LEU A 117 -10.61 10.29 -4.88
C LEU A 117 -10.90 9.72 -6.27
N GLN A 118 -12.16 9.44 -6.61
CA GLN A 118 -12.53 8.96 -7.94
C GLN A 118 -12.02 9.87 -9.08
N ALA A 119 -12.08 11.19 -8.88
CA ALA A 119 -11.68 12.16 -9.90
C ALA A 119 -10.15 12.37 -9.99
N ASN A 120 -9.40 12.25 -8.88
CA ASN A 120 -7.98 12.66 -8.83
C ASN A 120 -7.02 11.50 -8.53
N ARG A 121 -7.49 10.45 -7.85
CA ARG A 121 -6.77 9.27 -7.36
C ARG A 121 -7.65 8.02 -7.41
N PRO A 122 -8.05 7.55 -8.61
CA PRO A 122 -8.93 6.39 -8.76
C PRO A 122 -8.30 5.11 -8.21
N ASP A 123 -6.97 5.06 -8.09
CA ASP A 123 -6.23 3.99 -7.40
C ASP A 123 -6.59 3.87 -5.91
N LEU A 124 -7.12 4.95 -5.30
CA LEU A 124 -7.47 5.00 -3.89
C LEU A 124 -8.98 5.03 -3.62
N SER A 125 -9.82 5.09 -4.65
CA SER A 125 -11.27 5.37 -4.48
C SER A 125 -12.04 4.26 -3.77
N ASP A 126 -11.52 3.04 -3.84
CA ASP A 126 -12.18 1.83 -3.33
C ASP A 126 -11.78 1.52 -1.88
N TYR A 127 -10.74 2.19 -1.35
CA TYR A 127 -10.34 2.00 0.04
C TYR A 127 -11.35 2.61 1.03
N PRO A 128 -11.48 2.02 2.24
CA PRO A 128 -12.21 2.64 3.34
C PRO A 128 -11.69 4.05 3.65
N ILE A 129 -12.60 4.99 3.93
CA ILE A 129 -12.27 6.38 4.24
C ILE A 129 -12.56 6.63 5.72
N ILE A 130 -11.51 6.91 6.49
CA ILE A 130 -11.56 7.28 7.90
C ILE A 130 -11.43 8.80 8.00
N ILE A 131 -12.37 9.46 8.66
CA ILE A 131 -12.39 10.91 8.85
C ILE A 131 -12.26 11.22 10.34
N LYS A 132 -11.30 12.06 10.70
CA LYS A 132 -11.13 12.56 12.07
C LYS A 132 -11.06 14.08 12.03
N ALA A 133 -12.11 14.73 12.53
CA ALA A 133 -12.17 16.17 12.70
C ALA A 133 -11.81 16.53 14.14
N TYR A 134 -10.80 17.38 14.33
CA TYR A 134 -10.36 17.86 15.64
C TYR A 134 -10.78 19.31 15.81
N ALA A 135 -11.32 19.68 16.96
CA ALA A 135 -11.65 21.07 17.25
C ALA A 135 -11.40 21.39 18.72
N ASN A 136 -10.88 22.57 19.03
CA ASN A 136 -10.90 23.09 20.40
C ASN A 136 -12.34 23.39 20.81
N GLU A 137 -12.85 22.63 21.79
CA GLU A 137 -14.23 22.75 22.25
C GLU A 137 -14.57 24.16 22.72
N ALA A 138 -13.71 24.74 23.55
CA ALA A 138 -13.93 26.07 24.13
C ALA A 138 -13.86 27.17 23.07
N GLY A 139 -12.90 27.07 22.16
CA GLY A 139 -12.72 28.04 21.08
C GLY A 139 -13.89 28.02 20.09
N LEU A 140 -14.21 26.83 19.57
CA LEU A 140 -15.26 26.66 18.57
C LEU A 140 -16.65 26.95 19.15
N SER A 141 -16.97 26.47 20.35
CA SER A 141 -18.28 26.75 20.97
C SER A 141 -18.50 28.24 21.22
N HIS A 142 -17.48 28.96 21.73
CA HIS A 142 -17.55 30.39 21.94
C HIS A 142 -17.74 31.15 20.61
N PHE A 143 -17.03 30.75 19.55
CA PHE A 143 -17.19 31.34 18.22
C PHE A 143 -18.61 31.12 17.65
N LEU A 144 -19.13 29.90 17.71
CA LEU A 144 -20.44 29.57 17.16
C LEU A 144 -21.57 30.26 17.93
N VAL A 145 -21.47 30.37 19.26
CA VAL A 145 -22.45 31.09 20.10
C VAL A 145 -22.38 32.59 19.83
N SER A 146 -21.19 33.19 19.82
CA SER A 146 -21.04 34.64 19.57
C SER A 146 -21.47 35.06 18.16
N SER A 147 -21.43 34.12 17.21
CA SER A 147 -21.93 34.32 15.84
C SER A 147 -23.42 34.02 15.67
N GLY A 148 -24.11 33.56 16.72
CA GLY A 148 -25.53 33.21 16.69
C GLY A 148 -25.87 31.96 15.87
N ILE A 149 -24.86 31.12 15.55
CA ILE A 149 -25.04 29.89 14.76
C ILE A 149 -25.64 28.78 15.62
N ILE A 150 -25.17 28.67 16.87
CA ILE A 150 -25.72 27.77 17.89
C ILE A 150 -26.20 28.57 19.10
N LYS A 151 -27.13 28.01 19.88
CA LYS A 151 -27.73 28.69 21.03
C LYS A 151 -26.90 28.51 22.29
N ALA A 152 -26.28 27.35 22.46
CA ALA A 152 -25.47 27.01 23.62
C ALA A 152 -24.26 26.15 23.23
N PRO A 153 -23.18 26.16 24.02
CA PRO A 153 -22.03 25.27 23.79
C PRO A 153 -22.39 23.78 23.72
N ARG A 154 -23.48 23.37 24.40
CA ARG A 154 -24.01 22.01 24.38
C ARG A 154 -24.44 21.56 22.97
N ASP A 155 -24.88 22.48 22.11
CA ASP A 155 -25.30 22.18 20.75
C ASP A 155 -24.10 21.68 19.90
N LEU A 156 -22.89 22.20 20.16
CA LEU A 156 -21.67 21.69 19.52
C LEU A 156 -21.34 20.26 19.96
N VAL A 157 -21.60 19.92 21.23
CA VAL A 157 -21.39 18.57 21.75
C VAL A 157 -22.39 17.60 21.13
N GLU A 158 -23.65 18.00 20.97
CA GLU A 158 -24.67 17.22 20.26
C GLU A 158 -24.28 17.02 18.79
N PHE A 159 -23.85 18.09 18.10
CA PHE A 159 -23.31 18.00 16.74
C PHE A 159 -22.15 17.00 16.63
N ALA A 160 -21.16 17.10 17.52
CA ALA A 160 -19.99 16.22 17.51
C ALA A 160 -20.36 14.74 17.73
N LYS A 161 -21.33 14.51 18.63
CA LYS A 161 -21.89 13.18 18.88
C LYS A 161 -22.58 12.63 17.63
N ASP A 162 -23.46 13.40 17.01
CA ASP A 162 -24.23 12.96 15.83
C ASP A 162 -23.34 12.75 14.61
N PHE A 163 -22.28 13.55 14.48
CA PHE A 163 -21.24 13.35 13.47
C PHE A 163 -20.51 12.02 13.67
N THR A 164 -20.11 11.73 14.91
CA THR A 164 -19.37 10.52 15.25
C THR A 164 -20.24 9.27 15.10
N GLN A 165 -21.53 9.36 15.43
CA GLN A 165 -22.48 8.25 15.32
C GLN A 165 -22.96 7.97 13.89
N ALA A 166 -22.70 8.89 12.95
CA ALA A 166 -23.15 8.76 11.56
C ALA A 166 -22.53 7.55 10.83
N SER A 167 -21.31 7.17 11.20
CA SER A 167 -20.54 6.12 10.54
C SER A 167 -19.40 5.67 11.43
N GLU A 168 -19.10 4.36 11.43
CA GLU A 168 -18.01 3.75 12.21
C GLU A 168 -16.61 4.30 11.85
N TYR A 169 -16.50 4.96 10.70
CA TYR A 169 -15.26 5.54 10.19
C TYR A 169 -15.14 7.05 10.37
N THR A 170 -16.07 7.71 11.07
CA THR A 170 -16.06 9.17 11.21
C THR A 170 -16.07 9.59 12.67
N ASP A 171 -15.15 10.45 13.06
CA ASP A 171 -15.05 10.98 14.42
C ASP A 171 -14.98 12.51 14.42
N PHE A 172 -15.74 13.14 15.32
CA PHE A 172 -15.58 14.54 15.67
C PHE A 172 -15.04 14.65 17.09
N LEU A 173 -13.77 15.01 17.20
CA LEU A 173 -13.00 14.99 18.43
C LEU A 173 -12.84 16.39 18.99
N LEU A 174 -13.67 16.68 20.00
CA LEU A 174 -13.55 17.88 20.81
C LEU A 174 -12.33 17.75 21.73
N VAL A 175 -11.38 18.65 21.55
CA VAL A 175 -10.15 18.72 22.31
C VAL A 175 -10.30 19.83 23.35
N GLY A 176 -9.97 19.52 24.61
CA GLY A 176 -10.12 20.47 25.72
C GLY A 176 -9.27 21.74 25.57
N SER A 177 -9.45 22.69 26.49
CA SER A 177 -9.03 24.11 26.45
C SER A 177 -7.52 24.44 26.35
N GLY A 178 -6.67 23.49 25.99
CA GLY A 178 -5.25 23.74 25.72
C GLY A 178 -5.03 24.24 24.29
N LYS A 179 -4.41 25.42 24.15
CA LYS A 179 -3.87 25.92 22.89
C LYS A 179 -2.94 24.84 22.28
N ASP A 180 -3.06 24.58 20.98
CA ASP A 180 -2.26 23.62 20.20
C ASP A 180 -2.55 22.12 20.43
N ARG A 181 -3.60 21.72 21.16
CA ARG A 181 -3.87 20.29 21.36
C ARG A 181 -4.43 19.59 20.11
N ALA A 182 -5.25 20.28 19.32
CA ALA A 182 -5.74 19.77 18.05
C ALA A 182 -4.57 19.61 17.06
N ASP A 183 -3.76 20.67 16.91
CA ASP A 183 -2.55 20.67 16.09
C ASP A 183 -1.58 19.55 16.45
N LYS A 184 -1.26 19.37 17.74
CA LYS A 184 -0.35 18.31 18.19
C LYS A 184 -0.87 16.91 17.89
N LYS A 185 -2.19 16.70 17.98
CA LYS A 185 -2.80 15.41 17.61
C LYS A 185 -2.72 15.17 16.11
N ILE A 186 -3.04 16.18 15.30
CA ILE A 186 -2.94 16.08 13.84
C ILE A 186 -1.48 15.84 13.44
N GLN A 187 -0.54 16.59 13.98
CA GLN A 187 0.89 16.43 13.72
C GLN A 187 1.38 15.01 14.04
N ALA A 188 1.06 14.50 15.24
CA ALA A 188 1.45 13.15 15.62
C ALA A 188 0.85 12.08 14.70
N LEU A 189 -0.36 12.27 14.18
CA LEU A 189 -0.98 11.34 13.24
C LEU A 189 -0.37 11.44 11.84
N VAL A 190 -0.03 12.64 11.38
CA VAL A 190 0.68 12.81 10.10
C VAL A 190 2.07 12.17 10.15
N GLU A 191 2.76 12.25 11.29
CA GLU A 191 4.10 11.66 11.45
C GLU A 191 4.07 10.11 11.51
N ASN A 192 2.98 9.51 12.00
CA ASN A 192 2.88 8.06 12.21
C ASN A 192 2.20 7.29 11.06
N PHE A 193 1.48 7.98 10.18
CA PHE A 193 0.75 7.36 9.08
C PHE A 193 1.24 7.91 7.73
N VAL A 194 1.25 7.07 6.68
CA VAL A 194 1.40 7.54 5.30
C VAL A 194 0.08 8.21 4.91
N VAL A 195 -0.10 9.47 5.33
CA VAL A 195 -1.34 10.23 5.11
C VAL A 195 -1.26 10.97 3.77
N PHE A 196 -2.24 10.76 2.90
CA PHE A 196 -2.50 11.70 1.80
C PHE A 196 -3.14 12.97 2.36
N VAL A 197 -2.31 13.93 2.78
CA VAL A 197 -2.77 15.28 3.13
C VAL A 197 -2.95 16.09 1.84
N SER A 198 -4.18 16.23 1.36
CA SER A 198 -4.47 17.20 0.31
C SER A 198 -4.40 18.62 0.89
N LYS A 199 -3.43 19.43 0.44
CA LYS A 199 -3.39 20.86 0.80
C LYS A 199 -4.67 21.57 0.34
N ALA A 200 -5.17 22.40 1.24
CA ALA A 200 -6.52 22.96 1.31
C ALA A 200 -7.02 23.90 0.20
N SER A 201 -6.25 24.12 -0.86
CA SER A 201 -6.63 25.08 -1.92
C SER A 201 -7.91 24.69 -2.67
N ARG A 202 -8.47 23.48 -2.44
CA ARG A 202 -9.59 22.90 -3.20
C ARG A 202 -10.88 22.62 -2.42
N TRP A 203 -10.93 22.82 -1.09
CA TRP A 203 -12.12 22.52 -0.25
C TRP A 203 -13.07 23.70 -0.01
N ARG A 204 -12.98 24.76 -0.82
CA ARG A 204 -13.73 26.03 -0.72
C ARG A 204 -15.27 25.92 -0.81
N ILE A 205 -15.83 24.71 -0.89
CA ILE A 205 -17.27 24.45 -1.06
C ILE A 205 -17.96 24.22 0.31
N PHE A 206 -17.22 23.96 1.39
CA PHE A 206 -17.78 23.72 2.73
C PHE A 206 -17.48 24.78 3.77
N LEU A 207 -16.53 25.66 3.48
CA LEU A 207 -15.81 26.40 4.49
C LEU A 207 -15.89 27.88 4.13
N LYS A 208 -16.45 28.71 5.04
CA LYS A 208 -16.63 30.14 4.78
C LYS A 208 -15.28 30.84 4.66
N PRO A 209 -15.02 31.64 3.61
CA PRO A 209 -14.08 32.73 3.71
C PRO A 209 -14.74 33.88 4.46
N ARG A 210 -14.13 34.40 5.54
CA ARG A 210 -14.51 35.72 6.05
C ARG A 210 -14.13 36.77 5.00
N LEU A 211 -15.12 37.51 4.50
CA LEU A 211 -14.89 38.87 4.01
C LEU A 211 -14.44 39.68 5.22
N CYS A 212 -13.14 39.94 5.32
CA CYS A 212 -12.59 40.78 6.38
C CYS A 212 -13.19 42.18 6.21
N GLY A 213 -13.91 42.64 7.23
CA GLY A 213 -14.48 43.98 7.29
C GLY A 213 -13.38 45.03 7.14
N THR A 214 -13.63 46.00 6.27
CA THR A 214 -12.80 47.19 6.11
C THR A 214 -12.77 47.96 7.42
N TRP A 215 -11.64 47.93 8.12
CA TRP A 215 -11.33 48.91 9.15
C TRP A 215 -11.18 50.28 8.47
N HIS A 216 -12.18 51.15 8.64
CA HIS A 216 -12.00 52.57 8.35
C HIS A 216 -11.07 53.15 9.41
N HIS A 217 -9.87 53.52 8.97
CA HIS A 217 -8.96 54.40 9.71
C HIS A 217 -9.70 55.69 10.07
N ARG A 218 -9.88 55.97 11.36
CA ARG A 218 -10.03 57.36 11.81
C ARG A 218 -8.64 58.01 11.75
N PRO A 219 -8.48 59.16 11.07
CA PRO A 219 -7.31 59.98 11.27
C PRO A 219 -7.44 60.70 12.62
N SER A 220 -6.40 60.59 13.41
CA SER A 220 -6.13 61.41 14.58
C SER A 220 -5.93 62.87 14.17
N HIS A 221 -6.79 63.76 14.67
CA HIS A 221 -6.52 65.16 14.97
C HIS A 221 -7.26 65.53 16.26
#